data_AF-A0A7K3Y969-F1
#
_entry.id   AF-A0A7K3Y969-F1
#
_cell.length_a   1.000
_cell.length_b   1.000
_cell.length_c   1.000
_cell.angle_alpha   90.00
_cell.angle_beta   90.00
_cell.angle_gamma   90.00
#
_symmetry.space_group_name_H-M   'P 1'
#
loop_
_entity.id
_entity.type
_entity.pdbx_description
1 polymer ?
#
loop_
_entity_poly.entity_id
_entity_poly.type
_entity_poly.pdbx_seq_one_letter_code
_entity_poly.pdbx_strand_id
1 'polypeptide(L)' 'MEPTLILGLLILVIGVLSVAFVRPKTYIARLINLEIPAWGLLLIMLTYGEALALLTFIAVTAIGTFVIVRLMEWRDASC' A
#
# COMPACT_ATOMS: atom_id res chain seq x y z
N MET A 1 -7.82 -22.60 -8.75
CA MET A 1 -7.14 -21.49 -8.07
C MET A 1 -8.06 -20.29 -8.19
N GLU A 2 -8.43 -19.65 -7.09
CA GLU A 2 -9.29 -18.46 -7.14
C GLU A 2 -8.58 -17.35 -7.94
N PRO A 3 -9.24 -16.74 -8.95
CA PRO A 3 -8.62 -15.72 -9.79
C PRO A 3 -8.17 -14.48 -9.00
N THR A 4 -8.84 -14.19 -7.89
CA THR A 4 -8.49 -13.12 -6.93
C THR A 4 -7.14 -13.34 -6.26
N LEU A 5 -6.81 -14.60 -5.92
CA LEU A 5 -5.54 -14.95 -5.28
C LEU A 5 -4.37 -14.72 -6.22
N ILE A 6 -4.52 -15.16 -7.49
CA ILE A 6 -3.49 -15.00 -8.52
C ILE A 6 -3.26 -13.51 -8.79
N LEU A 7 -4.34 -12.74 -8.94
CA LEU A 7 -4.25 -11.30 -9.17
C LEU A 7 -3.60 -10.57 -7.99
N GLY A 8 -3.99 -10.91 -6.77
CA GLY A 8 -3.41 -10.34 -5.54
C GLY A 8 -1.93 -10.60 -5.42
N LEU A 9 -1.49 -11.83 -5.71
CA LEU A 9 -0.08 -12.22 -5.65
C LEU A 9 0.74 -11.54 -6.75
N LEU A 10 0.19 -11.39 -7.95
CA LEU A 10 0.82 -10.71 -9.08
C LEU A 10 1.01 -9.22 -8.77
N ILE A 11 -0.02 -8.55 -8.26
CA ILE A 11 0.02 -7.13 -7.85
C ILE A 11 1.00 -6.94 -6.69
N LEU A 12 1.00 -7.84 -5.70
CA LEU A 12 1.93 -7.79 -4.57
C LEU A 12 3.38 -7.83 -5.06
N VAL A 13 3.71 -8.79 -5.92
CA VAL A 13 5.07 -8.95 -6.44
C VAL A 13 5.49 -7.74 -7.28
N ILE A 14 4.63 -7.25 -8.19
CA ILE A 14 4.93 -6.05 -8.99
C ILE A 14 5.10 -4.81 -8.10
N GLY A 15 4.25 -4.65 -7.09
CA GLY A 15 4.32 -3.55 -6.14
C GLY A 15 5.61 -3.55 -5.33
N VAL A 16 6.00 -4.72 -4.81
CA VAL A 16 7.27 -4.88 -4.06
C VAL A 16 8.47 -4.61 -4.96
N LEU A 17 8.48 -5.14 -6.19
CA LEU A 17 9.55 -4.86 -7.16
C LEU A 17 9.61 -3.38 -7.51
N SER A 18 8.46 -2.72 -7.64
CA SER A 18 8.39 -1.28 -7.90
C SER A 18 8.98 -0.49 -6.73
N VAL A 19 8.69 -0.84 -5.48
CA VAL A 19 9.28 -0.18 -4.31
C VAL A 19 10.78 -0.46 -4.17
N ALA A 20 11.22 -1.69 -4.45
CA ALA A 20 12.60 -2.12 -4.25
C ALA A 20 13.56 -1.57 -5.31
N PHE A 21 13.15 -1.58 -6.59
CA PHE A 21 14.02 -1.22 -7.71
C PHE A 21 13.80 0.20 -8.24
N VAL A 22 12.57 0.72 -8.22
CA VAL A 22 12.31 2.10 -8.66
C VAL A 22 12.68 3.02 -7.50
N ARG A 23 13.70 3.84 -7.69
CA ARG A 23 14.05 4.95 -6.77
C ARG A 23 13.22 6.19 -7.17
N PRO A 24 12.06 6.46 -6.53
CA PRO A 24 11.31 7.67 -6.83
C PRO A 24 12.08 8.92 -6.35
N LYS A 25 12.06 9.97 -7.17
CA LYS A 25 12.68 11.26 -6.86
C LYS A 25 11.87 12.11 -5.88
N THR A 26 10.58 11.81 -5.71
CA THR A 26 9.65 12.55 -4.84
C THR A 26 8.98 11.63 -3.82
N TYR A 27 8.61 12.19 -2.68
CA TYR A 27 8.01 11.42 -1.60
C TYR A 27 6.61 10.90 -1.97
N ILE A 28 5.80 11.70 -2.68
CA ILE A 28 4.47 11.30 -3.16
C ILE A 28 4.56 10.03 -4.02
N ALA A 29 5.54 9.97 -4.93
CA ALA A 29 5.74 8.77 -5.75
C ALA A 29 6.14 7.55 -4.91
N ARG A 30 6.86 7.75 -3.80
CA ARG A 30 7.19 6.66 -2.86
C ARG A 30 5.97 6.17 -2.09
N LEU A 31 5.08 7.08 -1.67
CA LEU A 31 3.82 6.75 -1.02
C LEU A 31 2.92 5.96 -1.95
N ILE A 32 2.73 6.42 -3.19
CA ILE A 32 1.94 5.71 -4.21
C ILE A 32 2.52 4.31 -4.47
N ASN A 33 3.84 4.18 -4.61
CA ASN A 33 4.47 2.88 -4.81
C ASN A 33 4.28 1.94 -3.62
N LEU A 34 4.16 2.46 -2.39
CA LEU A 34 3.89 1.68 -1.19
C LEU A 34 2.44 1.17 -1.12
N GLU A 35 1.50 1.94 -1.67
CA GLU A 35 0.10 1.55 -1.70
C GLU A 35 -0.14 0.40 -2.68
N ILE A 36 0.56 0.33 -3.82
CA ILE A 36 0.40 -0.75 -4.83
C ILE A 36 0.49 -2.16 -4.23
N PRO A 37 1.54 -2.54 -3.47
CA PRO A 37 1.58 -3.85 -2.81
C PRO A 37 0.52 -4.00 -1.71
N ALA A 38 0.08 -2.92 -1.06
CA ALA A 38 -1.00 -2.97 -0.08
C ALA A 38 -2.33 -3.44 -0.71
N TRP A 39 -2.64 -2.99 -1.92
CA TRP A 39 -3.78 -3.50 -2.70
C TRP A 39 -3.66 -4.98 -3.05
N GLY A 40 -2.45 -5.47 -3.33
CA GLY A 40 -2.20 -6.91 -3.55
C GLY A 40 -2.51 -7.73 -2.29
N LEU A 41 -2.08 -7.24 -1.13
CA LEU A 41 -2.32 -7.89 0.16
C LEU A 41 -3.83 -7.94 0.52
N LEU A 42 -4.59 -6.89 0.20
CA LEU A 42 -6.05 -6.86 0.34
C LEU A 42 -6.73 -7.96 -0.45
N LEU A 43 -6.37 -8.15 -1.72
CA LEU A 43 -6.96 -9.19 -2.56
C LEU A 43 -6.66 -10.61 -2.06
N ILE A 44 -5.47 -10.80 -1.48
CA ILE A 44 -5.10 -12.06 -0.84
C ILE A 44 -5.98 -12.30 0.38
N MET A 45 -6.09 -11.33 1.31
CA MET A 45 -6.94 -11.45 2.50
C MET A 45 -8.42 -11.68 2.15
N LEU A 46 -8.91 -11.04 1.09
CA LEU A 46 -10.27 -11.23 0.59
C LEU A 46 -10.54 -12.68 0.15
N THR A 47 -9.54 -13.34 -0.42
CA THR A 47 -9.68 -14.74 -0.85
C THR A 47 -9.87 -15.69 0.33
N TYR A 48 -9.30 -15.37 1.50
CA TYR A 48 -9.43 -16.20 2.70
C TYR A 48 -10.68 -15.88 3.54
N GLY A 49 -11.50 -14.91 3.13
CA GLY A 49 -12.69 -14.51 3.90
C GLY A 49 -12.35 -13.79 5.22
N GLU A 50 -11.13 -13.30 5.38
CA GLU A 50 -10.60 -12.67 6.59
C GLU A 50 -11.09 -11.22 6.72
N ALA A 51 -12.39 -11.03 6.96
CA ALA A 51 -13.02 -9.70 7.00
C ALA A 51 -12.44 -8.77 8.08
N LEU A 52 -12.10 -9.32 9.26
CA LEU A 52 -11.45 -8.56 10.33
C LEU A 52 -10.06 -8.07 9.90
N ALA A 53 -9.30 -8.93 9.20
CA ALA A 53 -7.97 -8.59 8.70
C ALA A 53 -8.04 -7.51 7.61
N LEU A 54 -9.02 -7.61 6.70
CA LEU A 54 -9.28 -6.57 5.69
C LEU A 54 -9.59 -5.21 6.32
N LEU A 55 -10.54 -5.16 7.25
CA LEU A 55 -10.96 -3.91 7.88
C LEU A 55 -9.82 -3.23 8.64
N THR A 56 -9.07 -4.01 9.42
CA THR A 56 -7.91 -3.51 10.17
C THR A 56 -6.80 -3.04 9.23
N PHE A 57 -6.52 -3.80 8.18
CA PHE A 57 -5.50 -3.43 7.20
C PHE A 57 -5.86 -2.13 6.46
N ILE A 58 -7.11 -1.98 6.01
CA ILE A 58 -7.59 -0.73 5.37
C ILE A 58 -7.49 0.43 6.35
N ALA A 59 -7.96 0.26 7.60
CA ALA A 59 -7.93 1.32 8.60
C ALA A 59 -6.50 1.79 8.89
N VAL A 60 -5.58 0.85 9.16
CA VAL A 60 -4.18 1.19 9.45
C VAL A 60 -3.49 1.81 8.24
N THR A 61 -3.73 1.29 7.04
CA THR A 61 -3.14 1.85 5.80
C THR A 61 -3.63 3.28 5.55
N ALA A 62 -4.95 3.51 5.67
CA ALA A 62 -5.52 4.84 5.48
C ALA A 62 -5.01 5.85 6.53
N ILE A 63 -4.95 5.45 7.80
CA ILE A 63 -4.40 6.30 8.88
C ILE A 63 -2.91 6.56 8.65
N GLY A 64 -2.14 5.53 8.28
CA GLY A 64 -0.72 5.65 7.98
C GLY A 64 -0.45 6.65 6.86
N THR A 65 -1.17 6.52 5.75
CA THR A 65 -1.09 7.44 4.61
C THR A 65 -1.47 8.87 5.01
N PHE A 66 -2.55 9.06 5.79
CA PHE A 66 -2.94 10.36 6.29
C PHE A 66 -1.86 11.01 7.17
N VAL A 67 -1.32 10.27 8.15
CA VAL A 67 -0.28 10.76 9.06
C VAL A 67 0.97 11.13 8.28
N ILE A 68 1.39 10.29 7.33
CA ILE A 68 2.56 10.52 6.50
C ILE A 68 2.39 11.79 5.66
N VAL A 69 1.24 11.97 4.99
CA VAL A 69 0.94 13.17 4.21
C VAL A 69 0.96 14.40 5.10
N ARG A 70 0.31 14.34 6.26
CA ARG A 70 0.23 15.47 7.18
C ARG A 70 1.59 15.88 7.74
N LEU A 71 2.42 14.89 8.06
CA LEU A 71 3.76 15.12 8.59
C LEU A 71 4.68 15.77 7.54
N MET A 72 4.49 15.46 6.26
CA MET A 72 5.21 16.12 5.18
C MET A 72 4.80 17.58 5.01
N GLU A 73 3.49 17.86 4.97
CA GLU A 73 2.98 19.24 4.86
C GLU A 73 3.54 20.11 5.99
N TRP A 74 3.59 19.57 7.21
CA TRP A 74 4.15 20.26 8.36
C TRP A 74 5.66 20.52 8.22
N ARG A 75 6.42 19.54 7.73
CA ARG A 75 7.87 19.69 7.49
C ARG A 75 8.14 20.76 6.45
N ASP A 76 7.41 20.75 5.33
CA ASP A 76 7.62 21.69 4.23
C ASP A 76 7.21 23.12 4.62
N ALA A 77 6.26 23.30 5.56
CA ALA A 77 5.87 24.60 6.11
C ALA A 77 6.83 25.17 7.19
N SER A 78 7.75 24.35 7.70
CA SER A 78 8.68 24.72 8.78
C SER A 78 10.09 25.10 8.28
N CYS A 79 10.31 25.08 6.97
CA CYS A 79 11.54 25.54 6.28
C CYS A 79 11.27 26.86 5.55
#